data_AF-A0AAV0Z193-F1
#
_entry.id   AF-A0AAV0Z193-F1
#
_cell.length_a   1.000
_cell.length_b   1.000
_cell.length_c   1.000
_cell.angle_alpha   90.00
_cell.angle_beta   90.00
_cell.angle_gamma   90.00
#
_symmetry.space_group_name_H-M   'P 1'
#
loop_
_entity.id
_entity.type
_entity.pdbx_description
1 polymer ?
#
loop_
_entity_poly.entity_id
_entity_poly.type
_entity_poly.pdbx_seq_one_letter_code
_entity_poly.pdbx_strand_id
1 'polypeptide(L)'
;MDVLDVVHISKGDQENVSAMLVAVLWLRNISFTVINNENHIQAVEDEGLFSTTKLIGCEIKDLKLTLSTRKMKVGNGIIVQKLTLSQASDARDTLAKSIYAHLFDWLIKQINKSLVVGKRRTCKSISILDIYGFESFNRNNFEQFYINYVNKRLQQFNRHLFKLEQEEYMNISKM
;
A
#
# COMPACT_ATOMS: atom_id res chain seq x y z
N MET A 1 4.18 -20.41 -6.19
CA MET A 1 2.72 -20.60 -6.11
C MET A 1 2.38 -21.49 -4.90
N ASP A 2 3.17 -22.53 -4.65
CA ASP A 2 2.98 -23.53 -3.59
C ASP A 2 2.78 -22.98 -2.15
N VAL A 3 3.36 -21.82 -1.82
CA VAL A 3 3.18 -21.20 -0.49
C VAL A 3 1.77 -20.62 -0.31
N LEU A 4 1.13 -20.11 -1.36
CA LEU A 4 -0.25 -19.58 -1.28
C LEU A 4 -1.27 -20.71 -1.12
N ASP A 5 -0.97 -21.89 -1.68
CA ASP A 5 -1.76 -23.11 -1.48
C ASP A 5 -1.76 -23.55 0.00
N VAL A 6 -0.61 -23.44 0.67
CA VAL A 6 -0.47 -23.74 2.12
C VAL A 6 -1.33 -22.82 2.99
N VAL A 7 -1.55 -21.57 2.56
CA VAL A 7 -2.41 -20.59 3.26
C VAL A 7 -3.90 -20.76 2.88
N HIS A 8 -4.25 -21.80 2.11
CA HIS A 8 -5.60 -22.07 1.63
C HIS A 8 -6.20 -20.96 0.75
N ILE A 9 -5.36 -20.23 0.01
CA ILE A 9 -5.83 -19.29 -1.01
C ILE A 9 -6.18 -20.09 -2.27
N SER A 10 -7.41 -19.95 -2.74
CA SER A 10 -7.90 -20.72 -3.90
C SER A 10 -7.13 -20.39 -5.18
N LYS A 11 -7.07 -21.33 -6.13
CA LYS A 11 -6.39 -21.10 -7.43
C LYS A 11 -6.97 -19.90 -8.17
N GLY A 12 -8.30 -19.71 -8.15
CA GLY A 12 -8.95 -18.54 -8.75
C GLY A 12 -8.52 -17.24 -8.08
N ASP A 13 -8.35 -17.24 -6.75
CA ASP A 13 -7.84 -16.07 -6.04
C ASP A 13 -6.36 -15.79 -6.34
N GLN A 14 -5.53 -16.82 -6.54
CA GLN A 14 -4.13 -16.66 -6.95
C GLN A 14 -4.01 -16.06 -8.36
N GLU A 15 -4.89 -16.48 -9.27
CA GLU A 15 -5.01 -15.88 -10.61
C GLU A 15 -5.44 -14.41 -10.50
N ASN A 16 -6.41 -14.09 -9.64
CA ASN A 16 -6.83 -12.71 -9.38
C ASN A 16 -5.70 -11.85 -8.79
N VAL A 17 -4.93 -12.38 -7.83
CA VAL A 17 -3.76 -11.69 -7.27
C VAL A 17 -2.73 -11.40 -8.37
N SER A 18 -2.45 -12.38 -9.21
CA SER A 18 -1.52 -12.23 -10.34
C SER A 18 -2.04 -11.20 -11.35
N ALA A 19 -3.34 -11.24 -11.66
CA ALA A 19 -3.99 -10.27 -12.55
C ALA A 19 -3.90 -8.84 -12.00
N MET A 20 -4.09 -8.65 -10.69
CA MET A 20 -3.94 -7.34 -10.04
C MET A 20 -2.50 -6.82 -10.09
N LEU A 21 -1.50 -7.69 -9.89
CA LEU A 21 -0.09 -7.31 -10.03
C LEU A 21 0.24 -6.90 -11.47
N VAL A 22 -0.26 -7.65 -12.46
CA VAL A 22 -0.10 -7.32 -13.88
C VAL A 22 -0.82 -6.02 -14.22
N ALA A 23 -1.98 -5.73 -13.62
CA ALA A 23 -2.68 -4.46 -13.78
C ALA A 23 -1.87 -3.27 -13.25
N VAL A 24 -1.18 -3.42 -12.10
CA VAL A 24 -0.28 -2.40 -11.56
C VAL A 24 0.89 -2.12 -12.51
N LEU A 25 1.42 -3.14 -13.18
CA LEU A 25 2.47 -2.96 -14.19
C LEU A 25 1.96 -2.26 -15.44
N TRP A 26 0.80 -2.66 -15.95
CA TRP A 26 0.18 -2.02 -17.12
C TRP A 26 -0.24 -0.58 -16.87
N LEU A 27 -0.67 -0.23 -15.65
CA LEU A 27 -0.98 1.15 -15.28
C LEU A 27 0.19 2.08 -15.60
N ARG A 28 1.43 1.65 -15.36
CA ARG A 28 2.63 2.46 -15.66
C ARG A 28 2.83 2.71 -17.15
N ASN A 29 2.34 1.82 -18.02
CA ASN A 29 2.50 1.91 -19.47
C ASN A 29 1.46 2.83 -20.13
N ILE A 30 0.48 3.35 -19.37
CA ILE A 30 -0.51 4.29 -19.91
C ILE A 30 0.19 5.62 -20.24
N SER A 31 0.03 6.03 -21.50
CA SER A 31 0.55 7.29 -22.03
C SER A 31 -0.47 8.42 -21.98
N PHE A 32 0.02 9.66 -21.99
CA PHE A 32 -0.81 10.87 -21.97
C PHE A 32 -0.46 11.77 -23.14
N THR A 33 -1.48 12.37 -23.77
CA THR A 33 -1.33 13.35 -24.85
C THR A 33 -1.92 14.70 -24.45
N VAL A 34 -1.24 15.77 -24.81
CA VAL A 34 -1.73 17.15 -24.58
C VAL A 34 -2.85 17.45 -25.57
N ILE A 35 -3.97 17.98 -25.07
CA ILE A 35 -5.18 18.24 -25.85
C ILE A 35 -5.47 19.74 -26.07
N ASN A 36 -4.79 20.65 -25.38
CA ASN A 36 -4.99 22.08 -25.57
C ASN A 36 -3.75 22.92 -25.22
N ASN A 37 -3.80 24.21 -25.57
CA ASN A 37 -2.73 25.19 -25.28
C ASN A 37 -2.51 25.46 -23.78
N GLU A 38 -3.43 25.00 -22.92
CA GLU A 38 -3.33 25.11 -21.46
C GLU A 38 -2.60 23.91 -20.84
N ASN A 39 -1.97 23.06 -21.67
CA ASN A 39 -1.26 21.83 -21.26
C ASN A 39 -2.14 20.80 -20.55
N HIS A 40 -3.46 20.82 -20.77
CA HIS A 40 -4.33 19.76 -20.30
C HIS A 40 -4.05 18.47 -21.08
N ILE A 41 -4.16 17.34 -20.38
CA ILE A 41 -3.86 16.03 -20.95
C ILE A 41 -5.10 15.16 -21.05
N GLN A 42 -5.00 14.15 -21.91
CA GLN A 42 -5.92 13.03 -21.97
C GLN A 42 -5.13 11.73 -22.05
N ALA A 43 -5.58 10.69 -21.33
CA ALA A 43 -5.00 9.35 -21.47
C ALA A 43 -5.22 8.81 -22.89
N VAL A 44 -4.16 8.24 -23.47
CA VAL A 44 -4.19 7.62 -24.79
C VAL A 44 -4.92 6.29 -24.69
N GLU A 45 -5.75 5.98 -25.68
CA GLU A 45 -6.34 4.64 -25.83
C GLU A 45 -5.30 3.70 -26.43
N ASP A 46 -4.30 3.36 -25.62
CA ASP A 46 -3.23 2.42 -25.95
C ASP A 46 -3.50 1.03 -25.37
N GLU A 47 -2.62 0.08 -25.71
CA GLU A 47 -2.66 -1.27 -25.15
C GLU A 47 -2.58 -1.28 -23.62
N GLY A 48 -1.90 -0.30 -23.02
CA GLY A 48 -1.80 -0.14 -21.58
C GLY A 48 -3.15 0.15 -20.94
N LEU A 49 -3.90 1.10 -21.49
CA LEU A 49 -5.23 1.45 -21.01
C LEU A 49 -6.21 0.28 -21.20
N PHE A 50 -6.20 -0.38 -22.36
CA PHE A 50 -7.07 -1.52 -22.64
C PHE A 50 -6.76 -2.73 -21.75
N SER A 51 -5.49 -3.06 -21.55
CA SER A 51 -5.08 -4.18 -20.71
C SER A 51 -5.43 -3.91 -19.25
N THR A 52 -5.20 -2.67 -18.77
CA THR A 52 -5.52 -2.27 -17.41
C THR A 52 -7.03 -2.37 -17.12
N THR A 53 -7.88 -1.84 -18.01
CA THR A 53 -9.34 -1.84 -17.82
C THR A 53 -9.91 -3.26 -17.82
N LYS A 54 -9.40 -4.12 -18.70
CA LYS A 54 -9.76 -5.54 -18.75
C LYS A 54 -9.40 -6.28 -17.46
N LEU A 55 -8.22 -6.01 -16.88
CA LEU A 55 -7.75 -6.67 -15.66
C LEU A 55 -8.49 -6.17 -14.42
N ILE A 56 -8.72 -4.86 -14.31
CA ILE A 56 -9.42 -4.24 -13.16
C ILE A 56 -10.94 -4.45 -13.26
N GLY A 57 -11.47 -4.70 -14.46
CA GLY A 57 -12.90 -4.91 -14.70
C GLY A 57 -13.70 -3.60 -14.75
N CYS A 58 -13.12 -2.52 -15.29
CA CYS A 58 -13.77 -1.21 -15.44
C CYS A 58 -13.90 -0.79 -16.90
N GLU A 59 -14.75 0.21 -17.18
CA GLU A 59 -14.86 0.76 -18.52
C GLU A 59 -13.66 1.62 -18.90
N ILE A 60 -13.23 1.54 -20.16
CA ILE A 60 -12.13 2.36 -20.71
C ILE A 60 -12.41 3.85 -20.53
N LYS A 61 -13.67 4.26 -20.76
CA LYS A 61 -14.11 5.65 -20.63
C LYS A 61 -13.96 6.16 -19.20
N ASP A 62 -14.28 5.33 -18.22
CA ASP A 62 -14.22 5.71 -16.81
C ASP A 62 -12.77 5.86 -16.34
N LEU A 63 -11.89 4.91 -16.69
CA LEU A 63 -10.47 5.00 -16.35
C LEU A 63 -9.83 6.20 -17.05
N LYS A 64 -10.11 6.41 -18.33
CA LYS A 64 -9.64 7.56 -19.11
C LYS A 64 -10.06 8.88 -18.47
N LEU A 65 -11.34 9.01 -18.09
CA LEU A 65 -11.86 10.19 -17.41
C LEU A 65 -11.19 10.41 -16.05
N THR A 66 -11.01 9.35 -15.28
CA THR A 66 -10.39 9.39 -13.94
C THR A 66 -8.92 9.83 -14.01
N LEU A 67 -8.19 9.38 -15.01
CA LEU A 67 -6.78 9.74 -15.19
C LEU A 67 -6.57 11.11 -15.85
N SER A 68 -7.60 11.68 -16.47
CA SER A 68 -7.52 12.96 -17.19
C SER A 68 -8.19 14.13 -16.47
N THR A 69 -9.06 13.84 -15.49
CA THR A 69 -9.86 14.86 -14.80
C THR A 69 -9.92 14.60 -13.30
N ARG A 70 -10.03 15.67 -12.52
CA ARG A 70 -10.36 15.62 -11.10
C ARG A 70 -11.73 16.26 -10.88
N LYS A 71 -12.63 15.52 -10.22
CA LYS A 71 -13.92 16.03 -9.76
C LYS A 71 -13.76 16.59 -8.34
N MET A 72 -14.18 17.83 -8.11
CA MET A 72 -14.12 18.49 -6.82
C MET A 72 -15.51 18.98 -6.42
N LYS A 73 -15.94 18.65 -5.20
CA LYS A 73 -17.18 19.20 -4.64
C LYS A 73 -16.88 20.56 -4.02
N VAL A 74 -17.49 21.61 -4.55
CA VAL A 74 -17.33 23.00 -4.05
C VAL A 74 -18.72 23.55 -3.75
N GLY A 75 -19.01 23.73 -2.46
CA GLY A 75 -20.37 24.07 -2.00
C GLY A 75 -21.39 23.00 -2.40
N ASN A 76 -22.45 23.42 -3.09
CA ASN A 76 -23.48 22.54 -3.64
C ASN A 76 -23.19 22.05 -5.08
N GLY A 77 -22.06 22.43 -5.68
CA GLY A 77 -21.69 22.09 -7.06
C GLY A 77 -20.57 21.05 -7.17
N ILE A 78 -20.47 20.41 -8.34
CA ILE A 78 -19.33 19.58 -8.73
C ILE A 78 -18.59 20.29 -9.85
N ILE A 79 -17.32 20.62 -9.62
CA ILE A 79 -16.43 21.20 -10.63
C ILE A 79 -15.55 20.08 -11.17
N VAL A 80 -15.46 19.96 -12.50
CA VAL A 80 -14.57 19.02 -13.18
C VAL A 80 -13.38 19.80 -13.73
N GLN A 81 -12.21 19.55 -13.18
CA GLN A 81 -10.96 20.16 -13.62
C GLN A 81 -10.15 19.17 -14.46
N LYS A 82 -9.63 19.60 -15.60
CA LYS A 82 -8.71 18.81 -16.41
C LYS A 82 -7.32 18.81 -15.77
N LEU A 83 -6.62 17.69 -15.84
CA LEU A 83 -5.31 17.52 -15.22
C LEU A 83 -4.19 17.97 -16.17
N THR A 84 -3.08 18.44 -15.57
CA THR A 84 -1.80 18.57 -16.27
C THR A 84 -1.07 17.22 -16.31
N LEU A 85 -0.01 17.11 -17.12
CA LEU A 85 0.78 15.88 -17.22
C LEU A 85 1.33 15.39 -15.86
N SER A 86 1.83 16.30 -15.04
CA SER A 86 2.33 15.97 -13.70
C SER A 86 1.21 15.41 -12.81
N GLN A 87 0.06 16.10 -12.76
CA GLN A 87 -1.07 15.70 -11.93
C GLN A 87 -1.66 14.35 -12.38
N ALA A 88 -1.70 14.09 -13.69
CA ALA A 88 -2.18 12.84 -14.25
C ALA A 88 -1.22 11.68 -13.96
N SER A 89 0.09 11.92 -14.04
CA SER A 89 1.12 10.95 -13.65
C SER A 89 1.03 10.63 -12.16
N ASP A 90 0.89 11.64 -11.32
CA ASP A 90 0.68 11.46 -9.87
C ASP A 90 -0.60 10.69 -9.58
N ALA A 91 -1.70 10.97 -10.30
CA ALA A 91 -2.97 10.26 -10.15
C ALA A 91 -2.85 8.78 -10.54
N ARG A 92 -2.17 8.49 -11.65
CA ARG A 92 -1.87 7.12 -12.11
C ARG A 92 -1.02 6.35 -11.10
N ASP A 93 0.05 6.98 -10.61
CA ASP A 93 0.96 6.36 -9.65
C ASP A 93 0.28 6.17 -8.29
N THR A 94 -0.59 7.10 -7.89
CA THR A 94 -1.43 6.97 -6.69
C THR A 94 -2.43 5.82 -6.84
N LEU A 95 -3.07 5.67 -8.00
CA LEU A 95 -3.97 4.56 -8.28
C LEU A 95 -3.23 3.21 -8.20
N ALA A 96 -2.06 3.12 -8.82
CA ALA A 96 -1.21 1.92 -8.77
C ALA A 96 -0.81 1.56 -7.32
N LYS A 97 -0.35 2.54 -6.54
CA LYS A 97 -0.02 2.36 -5.11
C LYS A 97 -1.24 1.91 -4.31
N SER A 98 -2.42 2.49 -4.58
CA SER A 98 -3.66 2.13 -3.90
C SER A 98 -4.07 0.68 -4.19
N ILE A 99 -4.04 0.25 -5.46
CA ILE A 99 -4.37 -1.14 -5.84
C ILE A 99 -3.43 -2.12 -5.16
N TYR A 100 -2.12 -1.86 -5.20
CA TYR A 100 -1.13 -2.70 -4.54
C TYR A 100 -1.34 -2.77 -3.01
N ALA A 101 -1.60 -1.63 -2.36
CA ALA A 101 -1.86 -1.58 -0.93
C ALA A 101 -3.11 -2.40 -0.55
N HIS A 102 -4.22 -2.25 -1.28
CA HIS A 102 -5.44 -3.01 -1.01
C HIS A 102 -5.26 -4.51 -1.28
N LEU A 103 -4.49 -4.89 -2.30
CA LEU A 103 -4.13 -6.28 -2.57
C LEU A 103 -3.33 -6.88 -1.41
N PHE A 104 -2.33 -6.14 -0.92
CA PHE A 104 -1.51 -6.56 0.22
C PHE A 104 -2.35 -6.71 1.49
N ASP A 105 -3.21 -5.74 1.80
CA ASP A 105 -4.14 -5.81 2.94
C ASP A 105 -5.08 -7.01 2.84
N TRP A 106 -5.57 -7.31 1.63
CA TRP A 106 -6.39 -8.48 1.39
C TRP A 106 -5.62 -9.78 1.64
N LEU A 107 -4.38 -9.89 1.16
CA LEU A 107 -3.52 -11.05 1.41
C LEU A 107 -3.30 -11.29 2.90
N ILE A 108 -3.00 -10.23 3.66
CA ILE A 108 -2.83 -10.30 5.12
C ILE A 108 -4.12 -10.77 5.79
N LYS A 109 -5.29 -10.31 5.34
CA LYS A 109 -6.58 -10.78 5.85
C LYS A 109 -6.80 -12.27 5.57
N GLN A 110 -6.41 -12.78 4.41
CA GLN A 110 -6.54 -14.22 4.10
C GLN A 110 -5.58 -15.07 4.94
N ILE A 111 -4.33 -14.65 5.09
CA ILE A 111 -3.36 -15.29 5.98
C ILE A 111 -3.91 -15.36 7.40
N ASN A 112 -4.40 -14.24 7.94
CA ASN A 112 -4.97 -14.19 9.28
C ASN A 112 -6.19 -15.09 9.44
N LYS A 113 -7.08 -15.20 8.45
CA LYS A 113 -8.21 -16.13 8.49
C LYS A 113 -7.76 -17.59 8.57
N SER A 114 -6.75 -17.98 7.80
CA SER A 114 -6.21 -19.34 7.82
C SER A 114 -5.59 -19.71 9.18
N LEU A 115 -4.98 -18.74 9.86
CA LEU A 115 -4.30 -18.94 11.15
C LEU A 115 -5.25 -18.94 12.37
N VAL A 116 -6.48 -18.44 12.23
CA VAL A 116 -7.43 -18.28 13.36
C VAL A 116 -8.14 -19.58 13.76
N VAL A 117 -7.83 -20.71 13.11
CA VAL A 117 -8.43 -22.01 13.44
C VAL A 117 -7.99 -22.46 14.85
N GLY A 118 -8.91 -22.44 15.83
CA GLY A 118 -8.78 -23.19 17.08
C GLY A 118 -8.42 -22.44 18.36
N LYS A 119 -8.71 -21.13 18.49
CA LYS A 119 -8.52 -20.44 19.80
C LYS A 119 -9.55 -20.88 20.85
N ARG A 120 -9.23 -21.95 21.60
CA ARG A 120 -9.56 -21.98 23.03
C ARG A 120 -8.95 -20.72 23.63
N ARG A 121 -9.75 -19.88 24.28
CA ARG A 121 -9.31 -18.60 24.86
C ARG A 121 -8.29 -18.86 25.98
N THR A 122 -7.03 -19.03 25.63
CA THR A 122 -5.92 -18.96 26.57
C THR A 122 -5.56 -17.50 26.75
N CYS A 123 -5.63 -16.98 27.98
CA CYS A 123 -5.37 -15.57 28.32
C CYS A 123 -3.90 -15.12 28.11
N LYS A 124 -3.05 -15.97 27.51
CA LYS A 124 -1.62 -15.72 27.31
C LYS A 124 -1.29 -15.82 25.82
N SER A 125 -0.50 -14.88 25.32
CA SER A 125 -0.02 -14.83 23.94
C SER A 125 1.47 -14.51 23.91
N ILE A 126 2.21 -15.15 23.00
CA ILE A 126 3.58 -14.80 22.67
C ILE A 126 3.52 -14.07 21.32
N SER A 127 4.12 -12.87 21.26
CA SER A 127 4.18 -12.05 20.05
C SER A 127 5.62 -11.92 19.60
N ILE A 128 5.87 -12.12 18.31
CA ILE A 128 7.17 -11.92 17.68
C ILE A 128 7.11 -10.60 16.93
N LEU A 129 8.13 -9.76 17.12
CA LEU A 129 8.28 -8.50 16.42
C LEU A 129 9.45 -8.62 15.43
N ASP A 130 9.12 -8.57 14.14
CA ASP A 130 10.09 -8.50 13.05
C ASP A 130 9.92 -7.15 12.35
N ILE A 131 10.93 -6.29 12.44
CA ILE A 131 10.91 -4.95 11.84
C ILE A 131 12.22 -4.68 11.12
N TYR A 132 12.17 -3.81 10.11
CA TYR A 132 13.35 -3.36 9.37
C TYR A 132 14.39 -2.71 10.31
N GLY A 133 15.67 -3.00 10.07
CA GLY A 133 16.80 -2.37 10.77
C GLY A 133 17.03 -0.91 10.35
N PHE A 134 18.03 -0.28 10.97
CA PHE A 134 18.42 1.09 10.63
C PHE A 134 18.99 1.16 9.20
N GLU A 135 18.53 2.13 8.41
CA GLU A 135 18.96 2.33 7.03
C GLU A 135 19.71 3.67 6.87
N SER A 136 20.80 3.66 6.11
CA SER A 136 21.52 4.88 5.74
C SER A 136 22.04 4.78 4.32
N PHE A 137 21.42 5.54 3.42
CA PHE A 137 21.82 5.64 2.02
C PHE A 137 22.33 7.05 1.69
N ASN A 138 22.97 7.19 0.52
CA ASN A 138 23.46 8.48 0.01
C ASN A 138 22.33 9.52 -0.16
N ARG A 139 21.12 9.07 -0.48
CA ARG A 139 19.89 9.88 -0.45
C ARG A 139 18.82 9.11 0.31
N ASN A 140 18.37 9.67 1.43
CA ASN A 140 17.30 9.10 2.23
C ASN A 140 16.00 9.82 1.89
N ASN A 141 14.98 9.07 1.48
CA ASN A 141 13.65 9.59 1.23
C ASN A 141 12.81 9.53 2.52
N PHE A 142 11.54 9.89 2.41
CA PHE A 142 10.63 9.92 3.54
C PHE A 142 10.39 8.52 4.14
N GLU A 143 10.51 7.47 3.34
CA GLU A 143 10.42 6.07 3.76
C GLU A 143 11.54 5.71 4.75
N GLN A 144 12.80 6.05 4.43
CA GLN A 144 13.94 5.82 5.33
C GLN A 144 13.78 6.59 6.65
N PHE A 145 13.23 7.80 6.60
CA PHE A 145 12.94 8.56 7.81
C PHE A 145 11.97 7.82 8.73
N TYR A 146 10.87 7.26 8.20
CA TYR A 146 9.94 6.47 9.00
C TYR A 146 10.58 5.20 9.57
N ILE A 147 11.34 4.45 8.76
CA ILE A 147 12.03 3.24 9.20
C ILE A 147 12.96 3.56 10.38
N ASN A 148 13.80 4.59 10.23
CA ASN A 148 14.74 5.01 11.26
C ASN A 148 14.07 5.60 12.50
N TYR A 149 12.94 6.28 12.33
CA TYR A 149 12.15 6.80 13.44
C TYR A 149 11.54 5.68 14.29
N VAL A 150 10.93 4.66 13.66
CA VAL A 150 10.39 3.49 14.36
C VAL A 150 11.50 2.75 15.11
N ASN A 151 12.67 2.57 14.49
CA ASN A 151 13.84 1.98 15.15
C ASN A 151 14.29 2.76 16.39
N LYS A 152 14.35 4.09 16.30
CA LYS A 152 14.67 4.95 17.46
C LYS A 152 13.66 4.77 18.59
N ARG A 153 12.37 4.66 18.26
CA ARG A 153 11.31 4.41 19.26
C ARG A 153 11.44 3.04 19.91
N LEU A 154 11.77 2.00 19.15
CA LEU A 154 12.02 0.67 19.71
C LEU A 154 13.25 0.66 20.65
N GLN A 155 14.33 1.32 20.25
CA GLN A 155 15.51 1.46 21.11
C GLN A 155 15.20 2.23 22.40
N GLN A 156 14.36 3.27 22.32
CA GLN A 156 13.89 4.01 23.49
C GLN A 156 13.05 3.12 24.43
N PHE A 157 12.17 2.28 23.87
CA PHE A 157 11.39 1.31 24.64
C PHE A 157 12.29 0.33 25.39
N ASN A 158 13.28 -0.26 24.70
CA ASN A 158 14.23 -1.19 25.34
C ASN A 158 14.98 -0.52 26.50
N ARG A 159 15.47 0.73 26.31
CA ARG A 159 16.12 1.49 27.39
C ARG A 159 15.20 1.72 28.59
N HIS A 160 13.92 1.99 28.34
CA HIS A 160 12.95 2.18 29.42
C HIS A 160 12.71 0.87 30.19
N LEU A 161 12.56 -0.24 29.48
CA LEU A 161 12.38 -1.57 30.08
C LEU A 161 13.57 -1.92 31.00
N PHE A 162 14.80 -1.75 30.51
CA PHE A 162 16.00 -2.01 31.33
C PHE A 162 16.09 -1.12 32.57
N LYS A 163 15.59 0.12 32.49
CA LYS A 163 15.58 1.03 33.64
C LYS A 163 14.60 0.54 34.71
N LEU A 164 13.40 0.11 34.30
CA LEU A 164 12.40 -0.44 35.22
C LEU A 164 12.92 -1.70 35.93
N GLU A 165 13.59 -2.60 35.20
CA GLU A 165 14.22 -3.78 35.80
C GLU A 165 15.26 -3.37 36.86
N GLN A 166 16.13 -2.40 36.58
CA GLN A 166 17.12 -1.91 37.54
C GLN A 166 16.48 -1.30 38.79
N GLU A 167 15.39 -0.55 38.64
CA GLU A 167 14.64 0.03 39.76
C GLU A 167 14.04 -1.06 40.64
N GLU A 168 13.51 -2.14 40.05
CA GLU A 168 13.00 -3.30 40.79
C GLU A 168 14.12 -4.02 41.57
N TYR A 169 15.25 -4.30 40.94
CA TYR A 169 16.42 -4.89 41.63
C TYR A 169 16.90 -4.04 42.81
N MET A 170 16.94 -2.70 42.65
CA MET A 170 17.34 -1.78 43.72
C MET A 170 16.32 -1.73 44.88
N ASN A 171 15.03 -1.87 44.59
CA ASN A 171 13.99 -1.91 45.61
C ASN A 171 14.01 -3.22 46.40
N ILE A 172 14.21 -4.36 45.72
CA ILE A 172 14.35 -5.67 46.37
C ILE A 172 15.61 -5.70 47.24
N SER A 173 16.72 -5.11 46.79
CA SER A 173 17.98 -5.08 47.57
C SER A 173 17.95 -4.16 48.80
N LYS A 174 16.96 -3.26 48.91
CA LYS A 174 16.78 -2.36 50.06
C LYS A 174 15.80 -2.89 51.10
N MET A 175 15.16 -4.02 50.81
CA MET A 175 14.21 -4.72 51.68
C MET A 175 14.92 -5.85 52.43
#